data_AF-A0A7J9NN60-F1
#
_entry.id   AF-A0A7J9NN60-F1
#
_cell.length_a   1.000
_cell.length_b   1.000
_cell.length_c   1.000
_cell.angle_alpha   90.00
_cell.angle_beta   90.00
_cell.angle_gamma   90.00
#
_symmetry.space_group_name_H-M   'P 1'
#
loop_
_entity.id
_entity.type
_entity.pdbx_description
1 polymer ?
#
loop_
_entity_poly.entity_id
_entity_poly.type
_entity_poly.pdbx_seq_one_letter_code
_entity_poly.pdbx_strand_id
1 'polypeptide(L)'
;MAKIGEHKAEFHGKTFGKSVSVIIEKGKDKNPKTNKYDIYNEEKEGTVTVFFDEVKSFDVKGVTKYLANVPISVIDEIITAKVSDDEGFGKMFDKCVANGKVWDIVRMIRQNASENTIKCYAEDLNIPDTVVKKAYEVIENAKSQEA
;
A
#
# COMPACT_ATOMS: atom_id res chain seq x y z
N MET A 1 -20.90 1.03 6.28
CA MET A 1 -20.43 2.36 6.73
C MET A 1 -18.97 2.18 7.03
N ALA A 2 -18.11 3.03 6.49
CA ALA A 2 -16.69 2.93 6.69
C ALA A 2 -16.35 3.15 8.18
N LYS A 3 -15.34 2.46 8.68
CA LYS A 3 -14.72 2.73 9.98
C LYS A 3 -13.34 3.27 9.72
N ILE A 4 -13.16 4.56 9.95
CA ILE A 4 -11.89 5.24 9.71
C ILE A 4 -11.23 5.49 11.07
N GLY A 5 -9.91 5.41 11.08
CA GLY A 5 -9.10 5.66 12.24
C GLY A 5 -7.71 6.09 11.82
N GLU A 6 -6.91 6.54 12.78
CA GLU A 6 -5.62 7.19 12.50
C GLU A 6 -4.65 6.33 11.66
N HIS A 7 -4.67 5.01 11.84
CA HIS A 7 -3.72 4.09 11.19
C HIS A 7 -4.38 3.09 10.24
N LYS A 8 -5.72 3.02 10.24
CA LYS A 8 -6.50 1.96 9.60
C LYS A 8 -7.87 2.47 9.20
N ALA A 9 -8.28 2.19 7.98
CA ALA A 9 -9.62 2.39 7.47
C ALA A 9 -10.21 1.07 6.96
N GLU A 10 -11.46 0.79 7.30
CA GLU A 10 -12.20 -0.40 6.88
C GLU A 10 -13.47 0.00 6.12
N PHE A 11 -13.63 -0.54 4.91
CA PHE A 11 -14.78 -0.34 4.04
C PHE A 11 -15.50 -1.66 3.85
N HIS A 12 -16.83 -1.66 3.96
CA HIS A 12 -17.65 -2.87 3.87
C HIS A 12 -18.64 -2.75 2.72
N GLY A 13 -18.65 -3.74 1.82
CA GLY A 13 -19.60 -3.81 0.72
C GLY A 13 -21.04 -3.96 1.22
N LYS A 14 -21.83 -2.88 1.12
CA LYS A 14 -23.25 -2.88 1.50
C LYS A 14 -24.10 -3.75 0.55
N THR A 15 -23.83 -3.72 -0.75
CA THR A 15 -24.70 -4.29 -1.78
C THR A 15 -24.59 -5.82 -1.93
N PHE A 16 -23.49 -6.43 -1.47
CA PHE A 16 -23.29 -7.88 -1.48
C PHE A 16 -23.48 -8.53 -0.11
N GLY A 17 -23.88 -7.77 0.92
CA GLY A 17 -24.10 -8.31 2.26
C GLY A 17 -22.81 -8.82 2.92
N LYS A 18 -21.97 -7.94 3.47
CA LYS A 18 -20.73 -8.28 4.22
C LYS A 18 -19.67 -9.13 3.49
N SER A 19 -19.94 -9.61 2.27
CA SER A 19 -19.07 -10.55 1.56
C SER A 19 -17.74 -10.01 1.05
N VAL A 20 -17.59 -8.68 1.05
CA VAL A 20 -16.33 -8.02 0.70
C VAL A 20 -16.03 -6.94 1.72
N SER A 21 -14.81 -6.98 2.26
CA SER A 21 -14.27 -5.93 3.11
C SER A 21 -12.91 -5.50 2.60
N VAL A 22 -12.69 -4.19 2.48
CA VAL A 22 -11.41 -3.61 2.10
C VAL A 22 -10.85 -2.90 3.32
N ILE A 23 -9.62 -3.27 3.69
CA ILE A 23 -8.88 -2.69 4.80
C ILE A 23 -7.67 -1.97 4.24
N ILE A 24 -7.49 -0.71 4.61
CA ILE A 24 -6.36 0.12 4.22
C ILE A 24 -5.62 0.51 5.50
N GLU A 25 -4.33 0.22 5.59
CA GLU A 25 -3.53 0.46 6.80
C GLU A 25 -2.20 1.15 6.47
N LYS A 26 -1.70 1.96 7.42
CA LYS A 26 -0.31 2.43 7.39
C LYS A 26 0.65 1.24 7.40
N GLY A 27 1.85 1.44 6.85
CA GLY A 27 2.91 0.44 6.86
C GLY A 27 3.27 0.00 8.28
N LYS A 28 3.79 -1.22 8.40
CA LYS A 28 4.12 -1.83 9.70
C LYS A 28 5.55 -2.37 9.75
N ASP A 29 6.17 -2.27 10.91
CA ASP A 29 7.43 -2.93 11.28
C ASP A 29 7.18 -4.26 11.95
N LYS A 30 8.14 -5.17 11.78
CA LYS A 30 8.15 -6.43 12.49
C LYS A 30 8.56 -6.17 13.93
N ASN A 31 7.69 -6.53 14.85
CA ASN A 31 7.95 -6.43 16.27
C ASN A 31 8.91 -7.55 16.71
N PRO A 32 10.06 -7.20 17.32
CA PRO A 32 11.04 -8.20 17.73
C PRO A 32 10.55 -9.08 18.89
N LYS A 33 9.54 -8.63 19.67
CA LYS A 33 8.99 -9.40 20.79
C LYS A 33 7.94 -10.42 20.36
N THR A 34 7.10 -10.06 19.39
CA THR A 34 5.97 -10.91 18.94
C THR A 34 6.24 -11.60 17.60
N ASN A 35 7.29 -11.20 16.89
CA ASN A 35 7.63 -11.61 15.53
C ASN A 35 6.54 -11.29 14.49
N LYS A 36 5.58 -10.40 14.82
CA LYS A 36 4.45 -9.99 13.97
C LYS A 36 4.65 -8.57 13.44
N TYR A 37 4.00 -8.24 12.33
CA TYR A 37 3.96 -6.87 11.81
C TYR A 37 2.85 -6.10 12.51
N ASP A 38 3.12 -5.61 13.72
CA ASP A 38 2.12 -4.95 14.60
C ASP A 38 2.56 -3.56 15.14
N ILE A 39 3.70 -3.03 14.68
CA ILE A 39 4.16 -1.67 14.99
C ILE A 39 3.92 -0.78 13.77
N TYR A 40 3.09 0.26 13.87
CA TYR A 40 2.85 1.18 12.74
C TYR A 40 4.06 2.08 12.48
N ASN A 41 4.40 2.27 11.19
CA ASN A 41 5.49 3.11 10.73
C ASN A 41 5.03 3.98 9.55
N GLU A 42 5.03 5.30 9.74
CA GLU A 42 4.61 6.29 8.72
C GLU A 42 5.60 6.45 7.56
N GLU A 43 6.75 5.80 7.59
CA GLU A 43 7.76 5.81 6.53
C GLU A 43 7.68 4.57 5.63
N LYS A 44 6.82 3.60 5.98
CA LYS A 44 6.59 2.40 5.19
C LYS A 44 5.37 2.55 4.29
N GLU A 45 5.43 1.84 3.16
CA GLU A 45 4.28 1.71 2.27
C GLU A 45 3.10 1.09 3.04
N GLY A 46 1.92 1.69 2.86
CA GLY A 46 0.69 1.16 3.43
C GLY A 46 0.19 -0.06 2.66
N THR A 47 -0.72 -0.81 3.28
CA THR A 47 -1.25 -2.04 2.68
C THR A 47 -2.74 -1.93 2.43
N VAL A 48 -3.19 -2.47 1.29
CA VAL A 48 -4.61 -2.72 1.01
C VAL A 48 -4.85 -4.22 1.09
N THR A 49 -5.72 -4.63 2.02
CA THR A 49 -6.16 -6.02 2.16
C THR A 49 -7.62 -6.12 1.77
N VAL A 50 -7.95 -7.06 0.88
CA VAL A 50 -9.33 -7.33 0.50
C VAL A 50 -9.73 -8.71 0.97
N PHE A 51 -10.76 -8.78 1.80
CA PHE A 51 -11.40 -10.01 2.23
C PHE A 51 -12.57 -10.30 1.33
N PHE A 52 -12.64 -11.55 0.86
CA PHE A 52 -13.75 -12.06 0.06
C PHE A 52 -14.26 -13.34 0.71
N ASP A 53 -15.58 -13.45 0.87
CA ASP A 53 -16.23 -14.67 1.34
C ASP A 53 -16.31 -15.73 0.22
N GLU A 54 -16.36 -15.27 -1.03
CA GLU A 54 -16.42 -16.13 -2.22
C GLU A 54 -15.28 -15.79 -3.19
N VAL A 55 -14.38 -16.75 -3.37
CA VAL A 55 -13.34 -16.71 -4.40
C VAL A 55 -13.52 -17.94 -5.28
N LYS A 56 -13.77 -17.72 -6.57
CA LYS A 56 -13.88 -18.83 -7.54
C LYS A 56 -12.50 -19.19 -8.04
N SER A 57 -12.07 -20.43 -7.82
CA SER A 57 -10.86 -20.96 -8.45
C SER A 57 -11.20 -21.64 -9.78
N PHE A 58 -10.26 -21.61 -10.72
CA PHE A 58 -10.36 -22.30 -12.00
C PHE A 58 -8.96 -22.60 -12.55
N ASP A 59 -8.79 -23.76 -13.18
CA ASP A 59 -7.50 -24.16 -13.76
C ASP A 59 -7.38 -23.74 -15.22
N VAL A 60 -6.27 -23.06 -15.55
CA VAL A 60 -5.94 -22.68 -16.93
C VAL A 60 -4.51 -23.10 -17.22
N LYS A 61 -4.36 -24.07 -18.15
CA LYS A 61 -3.05 -24.60 -18.56
C LYS A 61 -2.20 -25.12 -17.39
N GLY A 62 -2.82 -25.81 -16.43
CA GLY A 62 -2.14 -26.33 -15.24
C GLY A 62 -1.79 -25.29 -14.17
N VAL A 63 -2.27 -24.05 -14.33
CA VAL A 63 -2.12 -23.00 -13.32
C VAL A 63 -3.49 -22.68 -12.73
N THR A 64 -3.63 -22.86 -11.41
CA THR A 64 -4.82 -22.45 -10.68
C THR A 64 -4.90 -20.93 -10.63
N LYS A 65 -5.99 -20.38 -11.15
CA LYS A 65 -6.32 -18.96 -11.14
C LYS A 65 -7.51 -18.72 -10.23
N TYR A 66 -7.63 -17.48 -9.76
CA TYR A 66 -8.68 -17.06 -8.85
C TYR A 66 -9.42 -15.86 -9.43
N LEU A 67 -10.74 -15.88 -9.38
CA LEU A 67 -11.63 -14.77 -9.74
C LEU A 67 -12.36 -14.32 -8.48
N ALA A 68 -12.22 -13.03 -8.17
CA ALA A 68 -12.93 -12.36 -7.10
C ALA A 68 -13.58 -11.08 -7.66
N ASN A 69 -14.84 -10.83 -7.32
CA ASN A 69 -15.56 -9.64 -7.75
C ASN A 69 -15.54 -8.60 -6.63
N VAL A 70 -14.93 -7.44 -6.88
CA VAL A 70 -15.00 -6.29 -5.96
C VAL A 70 -16.22 -5.46 -6.33
N PRO A 71 -17.15 -5.19 -5.40
CA PRO A 71 -18.30 -4.34 -5.67
C PRO A 71 -17.84 -2.91 -5.97
N ILE A 72 -18.29 -2.35 -7.10
CA ILE A 72 -17.90 -0.98 -7.50
C ILE A 72 -18.30 0.07 -6.46
N SER A 73 -19.37 -0.18 -5.69
CA SER A 73 -19.80 0.69 -4.59
C SER A 73 -18.75 0.81 -3.48
N VAL A 74 -17.92 -0.22 -3.25
CA VAL A 74 -16.83 -0.14 -2.26
C VAL A 74 -15.74 0.79 -2.77
N ILE A 75 -15.44 0.73 -4.07
CA ILE A 75 -14.47 1.64 -4.70
C ILE A 75 -14.96 3.09 -4.60
N ASP A 76 -16.25 3.32 -4.90
CA ASP A 76 -16.89 4.63 -4.78
C ASP A 76 -16.85 5.18 -3.34
N GLU A 77 -17.11 4.32 -2.33
CA GLU A 77 -17.00 4.71 -0.91
C GLU A 77 -15.56 5.12 -0.54
N ILE A 78 -14.55 4.40 -1.02
CA ILE A 78 -13.13 4.72 -0.79
C ILE A 78 -12.76 6.05 -1.44
N ILE A 79 -13.15 6.26 -2.70
CA ILE A 79 -12.87 7.50 -3.44
C ILE A 79 -13.54 8.68 -2.75
N THR A 80 -14.82 8.53 -2.39
CA THR A 80 -15.58 9.57 -1.70
C THR A 80 -14.92 9.95 -0.40
N ALA A 81 -14.61 8.98 0.47
CA ALA A 81 -13.94 9.22 1.74
C ALA A 81 -12.57 9.89 1.56
N LYS A 82 -11.81 9.49 0.53
CA LYS A 82 -10.50 10.08 0.22
C LYS A 82 -10.66 11.56 -0.18
N VAL A 83 -11.59 11.86 -1.08
CA VAL A 83 -11.81 13.21 -1.62
C VAL A 83 -12.36 14.15 -0.55
N SER A 84 -13.23 13.65 0.33
CA SER A 84 -13.77 14.43 1.45
C SER A 84 -12.82 14.55 2.65
N ASP A 85 -11.65 13.91 2.61
CA ASP A 85 -10.72 13.76 3.74
C ASP A 85 -11.44 13.31 5.03
N ASP A 86 -12.36 12.35 4.90
CA ASP A 86 -13.23 11.90 5.99
C ASP A 86 -12.38 11.36 7.15
N GLU A 87 -12.54 11.93 8.34
CA GLU A 87 -11.71 11.66 9.53
C GLU A 87 -10.17 11.69 9.26
N GLY A 88 -9.72 12.46 8.26
CA GLY A 88 -8.29 12.55 7.88
C GLY A 88 -7.78 11.40 7.01
N PHE A 89 -8.69 10.55 6.50
CA PHE A 89 -8.36 9.41 5.66
C PHE A 89 -7.63 9.80 4.37
N GLY A 90 -8.02 10.91 3.73
CA GLY A 90 -7.40 11.36 2.48
C GLY A 90 -5.90 11.60 2.66
N LYS A 91 -5.54 12.36 3.70
CA LYS A 91 -4.14 12.61 4.06
C LYS A 91 -3.39 11.34 4.45
N MET A 92 -4.02 10.46 5.23
CA MET A 92 -3.43 9.18 5.61
C MET A 92 -3.14 8.31 4.38
N PHE A 93 -4.11 8.20 3.47
CA PHE A 93 -4.01 7.43 2.23
C PHE A 93 -2.90 7.96 1.32
N ASP A 94 -2.85 9.28 1.12
CA ASP A 94 -1.84 9.92 0.26
C ASP A 94 -0.42 9.70 0.80
N LYS A 95 -0.22 9.77 2.13
CA LYS A 95 1.05 9.41 2.76
C LYS A 95 1.44 7.95 2.50
N CYS A 96 0.49 7.02 2.66
CA CYS A 96 0.73 5.60 2.45
C CYS A 96 1.20 5.31 1.02
N VAL A 97 0.55 5.93 0.02
CA VAL A 97 0.90 5.80 -1.40
C VAL A 97 2.23 6.46 -1.73
N ALA A 98 2.50 7.65 -1.17
CA ALA A 98 3.77 8.35 -1.39
C ALA A 98 4.98 7.52 -0.93
N ASN A 99 4.85 6.78 0.17
CA ASN A 99 5.90 5.85 0.61
C ASN A 99 6.08 4.65 -0.34
N GLY A 100 5.03 4.18 -1.02
CA GLY A 100 5.16 3.11 -2.03
C GLY A 100 6.11 3.51 -3.16
N LYS A 101 6.03 4.76 -3.63
CA LYS A 101 6.98 5.31 -4.63
C LYS A 101 8.43 5.32 -4.14
N VAL A 102 8.65 5.63 -2.85
CA VAL A 102 9.98 5.52 -2.23
C VAL A 102 10.46 4.07 -2.27
N TRP A 103 9.60 3.12 -1.88
CA TRP A 103 9.96 1.70 -1.81
C TRP A 103 10.18 1.04 -3.17
N ASP A 104 9.46 1.47 -4.21
CA ASP A 104 9.73 1.05 -5.60
C ASP A 104 11.14 1.47 -6.04
N ILE A 105 11.53 2.71 -5.74
CA ILE A 105 12.88 3.20 -6.03
C ILE A 105 13.93 2.48 -5.16
N VAL A 106 13.67 2.27 -3.86
CA VAL A 106 14.53 1.46 -2.97
C VAL A 106 14.73 0.05 -3.54
N ARG A 107 13.66 -0.59 -4.05
CA ARG A 107 13.74 -1.90 -4.71
C ARG A 107 14.63 -1.84 -5.95
N MET A 108 14.49 -0.83 -6.80
CA MET A 108 15.34 -0.63 -7.98
C MET A 108 16.82 -0.46 -7.59
N ILE A 109 17.13 0.35 -6.57
CA ILE A 109 18.49 0.54 -6.05
C ILE A 109 19.07 -0.79 -5.56
N ARG A 110 18.30 -1.55 -4.76
CA ARG A 110 18.72 -2.89 -4.26
C ARG A 110 18.93 -3.91 -5.38
N GLN A 111 18.26 -3.72 -6.52
CA GLN A 111 18.43 -4.53 -7.73
C GLN A 111 19.55 -4.00 -8.64
N ASN A 112 20.37 -3.05 -8.16
CA ASN A 112 21.47 -2.42 -8.90
C ASN A 112 21.03 -1.69 -10.17
N ALA A 113 19.82 -1.12 -10.20
CA ALA A 113 19.43 -0.20 -11.26
C ALA A 113 20.37 1.02 -11.29
N SER A 114 20.72 1.49 -12.48
CA SER A 114 21.55 2.69 -12.63
C SER A 114 20.81 3.96 -12.20
N GLU A 115 21.53 5.02 -11.82
CA GLU A 115 20.91 6.32 -11.51
C GLU A 115 20.08 6.85 -12.68
N ASN A 116 20.55 6.69 -13.92
CA ASN A 116 19.79 7.10 -15.11
C ASN A 116 18.47 6.32 -15.23
N THR A 117 18.47 5.00 -14.94
CA THR A 117 17.25 4.20 -14.94
C THR A 117 16.24 4.69 -13.89
N ILE A 118 16.72 5.07 -12.71
CA ILE A 118 15.88 5.60 -11.64
C ILE A 118 15.32 6.98 -12.02
N LYS A 119 16.14 7.86 -12.62
CA LYS A 119 15.69 9.17 -13.12
C LYS A 119 14.60 9.05 -14.19
N CYS A 120 14.81 8.23 -15.21
CA CYS A 120 13.79 8.03 -16.25
C CYS A 120 12.48 7.46 -15.66
N TYR A 121 12.57 6.49 -14.75
CA TYR A 121 11.38 5.96 -14.06
C TYR A 121 10.63 7.04 -13.25
N ALA A 122 11.37 7.92 -12.56
CA ALA A 122 10.79 9.02 -11.82
C ALA A 122 10.11 10.05 -12.73
N GLU A 123 10.73 10.40 -13.85
CA GLU A 123 10.18 11.30 -14.87
C GLU A 123 8.88 10.75 -15.48
N ASP A 124 8.88 9.48 -15.91
CA ASP A 124 7.73 8.81 -16.53
C ASP A 124 6.49 8.80 -15.62
N LEU A 125 6.71 8.71 -14.30
CA LEU A 125 5.65 8.61 -13.30
C LEU A 125 5.41 9.92 -12.52
N ASN A 126 6.02 11.03 -12.96
CA ASN A 126 5.96 12.34 -12.29
C ASN A 126 6.25 12.23 -10.78
N ILE A 127 7.30 11.48 -10.43
CA ILE A 127 7.77 11.32 -9.05
C ILE A 127 8.71 12.48 -8.71
N PRO A 128 8.42 13.29 -7.68
CA PRO A 128 9.27 14.41 -7.31
C PRO A 128 10.67 13.95 -6.87
N ASP A 129 11.70 14.75 -7.18
CA ASP A 129 13.09 14.50 -6.77
C ASP A 129 13.26 14.30 -5.26
N THR A 130 12.40 14.93 -4.44
CA THR A 130 12.39 14.75 -2.99
C THR A 130 12.06 13.32 -2.57
N VAL A 131 11.22 12.60 -3.33
CA VAL A 131 10.90 11.19 -3.11
C VAL A 131 12.08 10.31 -3.51
N VAL A 132 12.75 10.63 -4.63
CA VAL A 132 13.96 9.93 -5.08
C VAL A 132 15.06 10.07 -4.03
N LYS A 133 15.31 11.29 -3.55
CA LYS A 133 16.30 11.56 -2.49
C LYS A 133 16.01 10.78 -1.22
N LYS A 134 14.75 10.76 -0.77
CA LYS A 134 14.33 9.98 0.39
C LYS A 134 14.61 8.48 0.23
N ALA A 135 14.47 7.93 -0.99
CA ALA A 135 14.80 6.53 -1.26
C ALA A 135 16.30 6.22 -1.08
N TYR A 136 17.18 7.13 -1.49
CA TYR A 136 18.63 6.99 -1.25
C TYR A 136 18.98 7.11 0.24
N GLU A 137 18.39 8.07 0.95
CA GLU A 137 18.58 8.24 2.41
C GLU A 137 18.18 6.97 3.18
N VAL A 138 17.07 6.31 2.79
CA VAL A 138 16.65 5.02 3.37
C VAL A 138 17.70 3.92 3.17
N ILE A 139 18.33 3.85 1.99
CA ILE A 139 19.39 2.87 1.70
C ILE A 139 20.65 3.16 2.51
N GLU A 140 21.06 4.41 2.62
CA GLU A 140 22.24 4.81 3.39
C GLU A 140 22.07 4.50 4.88
N ASN A 141 20.92 4.88 5.46
CA ASN A 141 20.62 4.62 6.86
C ASN A 141 20.59 3.11 7.19
N ALA A 142 20.11 2.27 6.27
CA ALA A 142 20.12 0.82 6.44
C ALA A 142 21.55 0.26 6.49
N LYS A 143 22.45 0.76 5.63
CA LYS A 143 23.88 0.36 5.64
C LYS A 143 24.57 0.75 6.94
N SER A 144 24.23 1.90 7.52
CA SER A 144 24.80 2.37 8.78
C SER A 144 24.35 1.59 10.02
N GLN A 145 23.26 0.82 9.92
CA GLN A 145 22.77 -0.03 11.01
C GLN A 145 23.28 -1.48 10.92
N GLU A 146 23.86 -1.87 9.78
CA GLU A 146 24.47 -3.18 9.53
C GLU A 146 26.00 -3.18 9.70
N ALA A 147 26.62 -2.00 9.89
CA ALA A 147 28.05 -1.79 10.11
C ALA A 147 28.38 -1.60 11.60
#